data_AF-A0A8H7M2J6-F1
#
_entry.id   AF-A0A8H7M2J6-F1
#
_cell.length_a   1.000
_cell.length_b   1.000
_cell.length_c   1.000
_cell.angle_alpha   90.00
_cell.angle_beta   90.00
_cell.angle_gamma   90.00
#
_symmetry.space_group_name_H-M   'P 1'
#
loop_
_entity.id
_entity.type
_entity.pdbx_description
1 polymer ?
#
loop_
_entity_poly.entity_id
_entity_poly.type
_entity_poly.pdbx_seq_one_letter_code
_entity_poly.pdbx_strand_id
1 'polypeptide(L)' 'MVVTASIDVLSNPLSAAQVPCIINGKPYVTSKTYSRNDPHTGKHLFDVTAVTEDDARAVIDSAKAAFPGKQSTHQTAG' A
#
# COMPACT_ATOMS: atom_id res chain seq x y z
N MET A 1 17.82 -15.16 -7.94
CA MET A 1 17.18 -13.99 -8.57
C MET A 1 16.15 -13.43 -7.59
N VAL A 2 16.50 -12.36 -6.87
CA VAL A 2 15.57 -11.71 -5.92
C VAL A 2 14.56 -10.94 -6.76
N VAL A 3 13.31 -11.40 -6.80
CA VAL A 3 12.21 -10.59 -7.36
C VAL A 3 11.88 -9.53 -6.32
N THR A 4 12.66 -8.45 -6.33
CA THR A 4 12.25 -7.20 -5.70
C THR A 4 11.05 -6.74 -6.51
N ALA A 5 9.83 -6.99 -6.02
CA ALA A 5 8.66 -6.34 -6.57
C ALA A 5 8.80 -4.85 -6.24
N SER A 6 9.50 -4.12 -7.11
CA SER A 6 9.44 -2.66 -7.16
C SER A 6 7.98 -2.34 -7.39
N ILE A 7 7.27 -1.93 -6.34
CA ILE A 7 5.92 -1.39 -6.48
C ILE A 7 6.13 -0.06 -7.19
N ASP A 8 5.95 -0.09 -8.51
CA ASP A 8 6.02 1.11 -9.33
C ASP A 8 4.78 1.95 -9.03
N VAL A 9 4.95 2.92 -8.12
CA VAL A 9 3.91 3.88 -7.75
C VAL A 9 3.48 4.72 -8.97
N LEU A 10 4.30 4.77 -10.04
CA LEU A 10 3.97 5.44 -11.31
C LEU A 10 3.04 4.61 -12.20
N SER A 11 2.93 3.29 -11.98
CA SER A 11 1.99 2.41 -12.67
C SER A 11 0.58 2.45 -12.05
N ASN A 12 0.33 3.36 -11.11
CA ASN A 12 -0.97 3.56 -10.50
C ASN A 12 -1.96 4.11 -11.56
N PRO A 13 -3.03 3.37 -11.94
CA PRO A 13 -4.05 3.88 -12.87
C PRO A 13 -4.93 4.95 -12.23
N LEU A 14 -4.71 5.26 -10.96
CA LEU A 14 -5.41 6.29 -10.19
C LEU A 14 -4.60 7.58 -10.31
N SER A 15 -5.31 8.72 -10.41
CA SER A 15 -4.71 10.02 -10.72
C SER A 15 -3.44 10.29 -9.90
N ALA A 16 -2.43 10.92 -10.50
CA ALA A 16 -1.15 11.25 -9.84
C ALA A 16 -1.31 12.06 -8.54
N ALA A 17 -2.51 12.58 -8.26
CA ALA A 17 -2.87 13.31 -7.06
C ALA A 17 -3.35 12.44 -5.88
N GLN A 18 -3.53 11.12 -6.03
CA GLN A 18 -3.99 10.24 -4.96
C GLN A 18 -3.08 9.04 -4.73
N VAL A 19 -2.62 8.87 -3.49
CA VAL A 19 -1.84 7.71 -3.03
C VAL A 19 -2.80 6.61 -2.55
N PRO A 20 -2.77 5.41 -3.16
CA PRO A 20 -3.62 4.29 -2.76
C PRO A 20 -3.06 3.58 -1.52
N CYS A 21 -3.93 2.84 -0.83
CA CYS A 21 -3.48 1.83 0.14
C CYS A 21 -3.07 0.56 -0.62
N ILE A 22 -2.14 -0.23 -0.08
CA ILE A 22 -1.78 -1.52 -0.66
C ILE A 22 -2.33 -2.62 0.24
N ILE A 23 -3.27 -3.42 -0.28
CA ILE A 23 -3.88 -4.56 0.43
C ILE A 23 -3.64 -5.81 -0.41
N ASN A 24 -3.06 -6.84 0.21
CA ASN A 24 -2.72 -8.10 -0.46
C ASN A 24 -1.91 -7.90 -1.77
N GLY A 25 -0.96 -6.96 -1.75
CA GLY A 25 -0.10 -6.63 -2.90
C GLY A 25 -0.80 -5.88 -4.03
N LYS A 26 -2.05 -5.42 -3.84
CA LYS A 26 -2.81 -4.68 -4.87
C LYS A 26 -3.12 -3.25 -4.39
N PRO A 27 -3.05 -2.24 -5.28
CA PRO A 27 -3.56 -0.91 -4.99
C PRO A 27 -5.05 -0.95 -4.69
N TYR A 28 -5.45 -0.25 -3.63
CA TYR A 28 -6.80 -0.17 -3.13
C TYR A 28 -7.14 1.30 -2.82
N VAL A 29 -8.26 1.77 -3.36
CA VAL A 29 -8.77 3.12 -3.14
C VAL A 29 -10.16 3.06 -2.55
N THR A 30 -10.42 3.97 -1.63
CA THR A 30 -11.72 4.18 -1.02
C THR A 30 -12.22 5.58 -1.38
N SER A 31 -13.48 5.86 -1.04
CA SER A 31 -14.08 7.19 -1.20
C SER A 31 -13.62 8.20 -0.14
N LYS A 32 -12.91 7.77 0.91
CA LYS A 32 -12.40 8.65 1.96
C LYS A 32 -10.92 8.91 1.73
N THR A 33 -10.57 10.18 1.65
CA THR A 33 -9.18 10.62 1.51
C THR A 33 -8.86 11.72 2.50
N TYR A 34 -7.57 11.87 2.82
CA TYR A 34 -7.05 12.98 3.59
C TYR A 34 -5.98 13.71 2.79
N SER A 35 -6.08 15.03 2.73
CA SER A 35 -5.10 15.86 2.06
C SER A 35 -3.77 15.90 2.80
N ARG A 36 -2.69 15.61 2.09
CA ARG A 36 -1.32 15.78 2.55
C ARG A 36 -0.82 17.15 2.09
N ASN A 37 -0.58 18.02 3.06
CA ASN A 37 -0.06 19.36 2.82
C ASN A 37 1.43 19.42 3.16
N ASP A 38 2.15 20.27 2.43
CA ASP A 38 3.53 20.65 2.75
C ASP A 38 3.57 21.35 4.12
N PRO A 39 4.31 20.83 5.11
CA PRO A 39 4.38 21.44 6.44
C PRO A 39 5.04 22.83 6.44
N HIS A 40 5.85 23.17 5.44
CA HIS A 40 6.52 24.45 5.34
C HIS A 40 5.63 25.54 4.73
N THR A 41 4.87 25.20 3.68
CA THR A 41 4.08 26.18 2.91
C THR A 41 2.57 26.08 3.12
N GLY A 42 2.10 25.00 3.73
CA GLY A 42 0.68 24.67 3.87
C GLY A 42 -0.02 24.27 2.57
N LYS A 43 0.70 24.24 1.43
CA LYS A 43 0.13 23.91 0.13
C LYS A 43 -0.20 22.42 0.04
N HIS A 44 -1.30 22.11 -0.65
CA HIS A 44 -1.67 20.74 -0.99
C HIS A 44 -0.60 20.10 -1.88
N LEU A 45 -0.27 18.84 -1.58
CA LEU A 45 0.66 18.03 -2.38
C LEU A 45 -0.10 16.90 -3.10
N PHE A 46 -0.81 16.07 -2.34
CA PHE A 46 -1.59 14.93 -2.83
C PHE A 46 -2.55 14.48 -1.73
N ASP A 47 -3.52 13.65 -2.10
CA ASP A 47 -4.44 13.01 -1.16
C ASP A 47 -3.99 11.58 -0.85
N VAL A 48 -4.21 11.15 0.40
CA VAL A 48 -3.92 9.80 0.85
C VAL A 48 -5.23 9.08 1.12
N THR A 49 -5.36 7.87 0.58
CA THR A 49 -6.53 7.01 0.79
C THR A 49 -6.63 6.59 2.25
N ALA A 50 -7.84 6.63 2.81
CA ALA A 50 -8.15 6.17 4.15
C ALA A 50 -8.87 4.82 4.10
N VAL A 51 -8.33 3.82 4.79
CA VAL A 51 -8.99 2.52 4.98
C VAL A 51 -10.12 2.61 6.01
N THR A 52 -11.16 1.81 5.80
CA THR A 52 -12.20 1.55 6.80
C THR A 52 -11.77 0.43 7.76
N GLU A 53 -12.56 0.18 8.80
CA GLU A 53 -12.30 -0.94 9.71
C GLU A 53 -12.35 -2.30 9.00
N ASP A 54 -13.29 -2.47 8.07
CA ASP A 54 -13.44 -3.71 7.29
C ASP A 54 -12.21 -3.96 6.40
N ASP A 55 -11.67 -2.91 5.79
CA ASP A 55 -10.43 -2.98 5.02
C ASP A 55 -9.25 -3.39 5.91
N ALA A 56 -9.18 -2.86 7.13
CA ALA A 56 -8.14 -3.22 8.08
C ALA A 56 -8.22 -4.71 8.49
N ARG A 57 -9.43 -5.26 8.65
CA ARG A 57 -9.64 -6.69 8.89
C ARG A 57 -9.14 -7.53 7.71
N ALA A 58 -9.46 -7.13 6.48
CA ALA A 58 -8.97 -7.81 5.27
C ALA A 58 -7.43 -7.78 5.15
N VAL A 59 -6.78 -6.68 5.55
CA VAL A 59 -5.32 -6.59 5.62
C VAL A 59 -4.77 -7.63 6.61
N ILE A 60 -5.34 -7.70 7.82
CA ILE A 60 -4.90 -8.65 8.85
C ILE A 60 -5.04 -10.10 8.36
N ASP A 61 -6.17 -10.44 7.75
CA ASP A 61 -6.41 -11.79 7.26
C ASP A 61 -5.48 -12.14 6.09
N SER A 62 -5.24 -11.20 5.18
CA SER A 62 -4.27 -11.39 4.10
C SER A 62 -2.83 -11.59 4.62
N ALA A 63 -2.44 -10.82 5.64
CA ALA A 63 -1.12 -10.92 6.25
C ALA A 63 -0.95 -12.26 6.97
N LYS A 64 -1.97 -12.71 7.71
CA LYS A 64 -1.99 -14.03 8.36
C LYS A 64 -1.88 -15.17 7.35
N ALA A 65 -2.63 -15.11 6.24
CA ALA A 65 -2.58 -16.12 5.19
C ALA A 65 -1.21 -16.19 4.50
N ALA A 66 -0.54 -15.03 4.31
CA ALA A 66 0.79 -14.97 3.72
C ALA A 66 1.91 -15.39 4.69
N PHE A 67 1.65 -15.37 6.00
CA PHE A 67 2.68 -15.58 7.04
C PHE A 67 3.40 -16.93 6.94
N PRO A 68 2.73 -18.09 6.75
CA PRO A 68 3.40 -19.38 6.59
C PRO A 68 4.32 -19.45 5.37
N GLY A 69 3.90 -18.84 4.24
CA GLY A 69 4.70 -18.76 3.03
C GLY A 69 5.92 -17.83 3.18
N LYS A 70 5.76 -16.72 3.90
CA LYS A 70 6.85 -15.79 4.25
C LYS A 70 7.89 -16.42 5.19
N GLN A 71 7.46 -17.15 6.21
CA GLN A 71 8.39 -17.82 7.13
C GLN A 71 9.23 -18.89 6.43
N SER A 72 8.67 -19.58 5.44
CA SER A 72 9.38 -20.58 4.62
C SER A 72 10.42 -19.98 3.66
N THR A 73 10.47 -18.64 3.53
CA THR A 73 11.46 -17.94 2.69
C THR A 73 12.72 -17.48 3.45
N HIS A 74 12.97 -18.02 4.66
CA HIS A 74 14.21 -17.78 5.37
C HIS A 74 15.41 -18.47 4.67
N GLN A 75 16.18 -17.65 3.94
CA GLN A 75 17.59 -17.81 3.57
C GLN A 75 17.96 -19.06 2.73
N THR A 76 17.71 -19.00 1.43
CA THR A 76 18.67 -19.58 0.45
C THR A 76 19.44 -18.42 -0.17
N ALA A 77 20.35 -17.85 0.61
CA ALA A 77 21.52 -17.16 0.05
C ALA A 77 22.56 -18.26 -0.21
N GLY A 78 22.65 -18.71 -1.45
CA GLY A 78 23.67 -19.59 -1.99
C GLY A 78 24.07 -19.08 -3.36
#